data_AF-A0A2J6WTB2-F1
#
_entry.id   AF-A0A2J6WTB2-F1
#
_cell.length_a   1.000
_cell.length_b   1.000
_cell.length_c   1.000
_cell.angle_alpha   90.00
_cell.angle_beta   90.00
_cell.angle_gamma   90.00
#
_symmetry.space_group_name_H-M   'P 1'
#
loop_
_entity.id
_entity.type
_entity.pdbx_description
1 polymer ?
#
loop_
_entity_poly.entity_id
_entity_poly.type
_entity_poly.pdbx_seq_one_letter_code
_entity_poly.pdbx_strand_id
1 'polypeptide(L)'
;DPPTVLVAAVSDEDYPYAVLVANLLRMSGHTVVLDVRKRSIKDNLRDATRRGFAAAVIAGAAEREGEYVVWRDLATRTERRITLAELGEGL
;
A
#
# COMPACT_ATOMS: atom_id res chain seq x y z
N ASP A 1 -12.82 -12.71 7.12
CA ASP A 1 -11.67 -12.61 6.20
C ASP A 1 -10.77 -11.45 6.58
N PRO A 2 -9.44 -11.61 6.47
CA PRO A 2 -8.49 -10.51 6.68
C PRO A 2 -8.77 -9.35 5.71
N PRO A 3 -8.55 -8.09 6.12
CA PRO A 3 -8.77 -6.94 5.27
C PRO A 3 -7.87 -7.00 4.03
N THR A 4 -8.46 -6.70 2.86
CA THR A 4 -7.69 -6.61 1.62
C THR A 4 -7.19 -5.19 1.40
N VAL A 5 -5.89 -5.05 1.14
CA VAL A 5 -5.23 -3.77 0.85
C VAL A 5 -4.52 -3.82 -0.49
N LEU A 6 -4.53 -2.69 -1.19
CA LEU A 6 -3.72 -2.49 -2.39
C LEU A 6 -2.34 -1.96 -1.98
N VAL A 7 -1.27 -2.45 -2.61
CA VAL A 7 0.05 -1.79 -2.61
C VAL A 7 0.35 -1.33 -4.03
N ALA A 8 0.69 -0.06 -4.22
CA ALA A 8 1.00 0.53 -5.52
C ALA A 8 2.34 1.27 -5.47
N ALA A 9 3.24 0.91 -6.38
CA ALA A 9 4.46 1.65 -6.61
C ALA A 9 4.16 2.94 -7.40
N VAL A 10 4.82 4.05 -7.07
CA VAL A 10 4.70 5.31 -7.82
C VAL A 10 5.46 5.24 -9.15
N SER A 11 6.62 4.61 -9.15
CA SER A 11 7.45 4.36 -10.32
C SER A 11 7.99 2.92 -10.35
N ASP A 12 8.57 2.53 -11.48
CA ASP A 12 9.19 1.21 -11.64
C ASP A 12 10.37 0.97 -10.68
N GLU A 13 11.12 2.03 -10.37
CA GLU A 13 12.26 1.98 -9.44
C GLU A 13 11.81 1.67 -8.01
N ASP A 14 10.55 1.99 -7.68
CA ASP A 14 9.97 1.77 -6.35
C ASP A 14 9.38 0.36 -6.20
N TYR A 15 9.37 -0.45 -7.26
CA TYR A 15 8.77 -1.78 -7.21
C TYR A 15 9.41 -2.73 -6.18
N PRO A 16 10.75 -2.80 -6.01
CA PRO A 16 11.35 -3.59 -4.94
C PRO A 16 10.88 -3.16 -3.54
N TYR A 17 10.69 -1.85 -3.34
CA TYR A 17 10.17 -1.30 -2.08
C TYR A 17 8.70 -1.69 -1.87
N ALA A 18 7.87 -1.60 -2.93
CA ALA A 18 6.48 -2.05 -2.87
C ALA A 18 6.35 -3.56 -2.56
N VAL A 19 7.27 -4.40 -3.05
CA VAL A 19 7.32 -5.84 -2.72
C VAL A 19 7.66 -6.05 -1.24
N LEU A 20 8.63 -5.31 -0.70
CA LEU A 20 8.96 -5.35 0.73
C LEU A 20 7.75 -4.99 1.60
N VAL A 21 7.10 -3.85 1.30
CA VAL A 21 5.88 -3.39 1.98
C VAL A 21 4.77 -4.43 1.91
N ALA A 22 4.55 -5.03 0.74
CA ALA A 22 3.55 -6.08 0.57
C ALA A 22 3.83 -7.31 1.45
N ASN A 23 5.10 -7.68 1.65
CA ASN A 23 5.45 -8.79 2.52
C ASN A 23 5.22 -8.47 4.00
N LEU A 24 5.60 -7.27 4.46
CA LEU A 24 5.34 -6.82 5.83
C LEU A 24 3.83 -6.83 6.14
N LEU A 25 3.01 -6.31 5.22
CA LEU A 25 1.56 -6.30 5.36
C LEU A 25 0.96 -7.72 5.41
N ARG A 26 1.49 -8.66 4.62
CA ARG A 26 1.05 -10.06 4.69
C ARG A 26 1.42 -10.69 6.03
N MET A 27 2.63 -10.41 6.54
CA MET A 27 3.08 -10.88 7.85
C MET A 27 2.23 -10.32 8.99
N SER A 28 1.71 -9.09 8.85
CA SER A 28 0.77 -8.49 9.80
C SER A 28 -0.69 -8.87 9.59
N GLY A 29 -0.99 -9.87 8.73
CA GLY A 29 -2.33 -10.45 8.61
C GLY A 29 -3.23 -9.80 7.56
N HIS A 30 -2.70 -8.99 6.66
CA HIS A 30 -3.47 -8.42 5.55
C HIS A 30 -3.46 -9.34 4.31
N THR A 31 -4.57 -9.35 3.57
CA THR A 31 -4.55 -9.83 2.18
C THR A 31 -4.03 -8.69 1.30
N VAL A 32 -2.93 -8.91 0.57
CA VAL A 32 -2.30 -7.85 -0.23
C VAL A 32 -2.47 -8.11 -1.72
N VAL A 33 -3.03 -7.13 -2.42
CA VAL A 33 -2.98 -7.00 -3.87
C VAL A 33 -1.87 -6.02 -4.23
N LEU A 34 -0.81 -6.51 -4.88
CA LEU A 34 0.25 -5.66 -5.40
C LEU A 34 -0.06 -5.27 -6.85
N ASP A 35 -0.05 -3.97 -7.16
CA ASP A 35 -0.14 -3.53 -8.56
C ASP A 35 1.15 -3.83 -9.31
N VAL A 36 1.05 -4.73 -10.28
CA VAL A 36 2.12 -5.08 -11.22
C VAL A 36 1.86 -4.52 -12.63
N ARG A 37 0.69 -3.89 -12.84
CA ARG A 37 0.22 -3.40 -14.14
C ARG A 37 0.62 -1.95 -14.41
N LYS A 38 1.36 -1.33 -13.48
CA LYS A 38 1.86 0.06 -13.57
C LYS A 38 0.72 1.04 -13.86
N ARG A 39 -0.43 0.83 -13.22
CA ARG A 39 -1.57 1.73 -13.39
C ARG A 39 -1.26 3.06 -12.71
N SER A 40 -1.89 4.13 -13.18
CA SER A 40 -1.86 5.38 -12.46
C SER A 40 -2.39 5.17 -11.03
N ILE A 41 -1.84 5.87 -10.04
CA ILE A 41 -2.34 5.83 -8.65
C ILE A 41 -3.85 6.10 -8.62
N LYS A 42 -4.34 7.05 -9.43
CA LYS A 42 -5.76 7.36 -9.55
C LYS A 42 -6.61 6.16 -9.98
N ASP A 43 -6.17 5.41 -10.99
CA ASP A 43 -6.90 4.24 -11.48
C ASP A 43 -6.89 3.09 -10.47
N ASN A 44 -5.76 2.91 -9.81
CA ASN A 44 -5.58 1.97 -8.71
C ASN A 44 -6.53 2.26 -7.54
N LEU A 45 -6.60 3.51 -7.09
CA LEU A 45 -7.54 3.93 -6.04
C LEU A 45 -8.98 3.67 -6.44
N ARG A 46 -9.37 4.04 -7.68
CA ARG A 46 -10.71 3.80 -8.20
C ARG A 46 -11.07 2.31 -8.21
N ASP A 47 -10.17 1.44 -8.68
CA ASP A 47 -10.41 0.00 -8.72
C ASP A 47 -10.47 -0.60 -7.31
N ALA A 48 -9.57 -0.21 -6.41
CA ALA A 48 -9.54 -0.67 -5.02
C ALA A 48 -10.83 -0.30 -4.27
N THR A 49 -11.30 0.95 -4.41
CA THR A 49 -12.59 1.38 -3.84
C THR A 49 -13.75 0.58 -4.42
N ARG A 50 -13.80 0.38 -5.74
CA ARG A 50 -14.86 -0.41 -6.39
C ARG A 50 -14.89 -1.86 -5.90
N ARG A 51 -13.72 -2.42 -5.55
CA ARG A 51 -13.57 -3.78 -5.04
C ARG A 51 -13.76 -3.90 -3.52
N GLY A 52 -14.03 -2.80 -2.82
CA GLY A 52 -14.25 -2.80 -1.37
C GLY A 52 -12.99 -3.05 -0.54
N PHE A 53 -11.82 -2.64 -1.03
CA PHE A 53 -10.58 -2.76 -0.26
C PHE A 53 -10.60 -1.80 0.94
N ALA A 54 -9.92 -2.20 2.02
CA ALA A 54 -9.83 -1.39 3.22
C ALA A 54 -8.94 -0.15 2.99
N ALA A 55 -7.79 -0.35 2.34
CA ALA A 55 -6.80 0.68 2.13
C ALA A 55 -6.05 0.54 0.81
N ALA A 56 -5.42 1.65 0.40
CA ALA A 56 -4.37 1.67 -0.59
C ALA A 56 -3.08 2.19 0.05
N VAL A 57 -1.97 1.50 -0.21
CA VAL A 57 -0.65 1.77 0.32
C VAL A 57 0.23 2.21 -0.84
N ILE A 58 0.73 3.44 -0.77
CA ILE A 58 1.52 4.05 -1.83
C ILE A 58 3.00 3.97 -1.42
N ALA A 59 3.81 3.48 -2.35
CA ALA A 59 5.25 3.28 -2.21
C ALA A 59 5.98 4.02 -3.33
N GLY A 60 6.52 5.20 -3.04
CA GLY A 60 7.31 6.01 -3.98
C GLY A 60 8.74 6.26 -3.49
N ALA A 61 9.47 7.10 -4.22
CA ALA A 61 10.86 7.43 -3.89
C ALA A 61 10.99 8.09 -2.51
N ALA A 62 10.12 9.05 -2.18
CA ALA A 62 10.13 9.73 -0.88
C ALA A 62 9.78 8.78 0.28
N GLU A 63 8.84 7.86 0.05
CA GLU A 63 8.46 6.82 0.99
C GLU A 63 9.61 5.83 1.23
N ARG A 64 10.31 5.44 0.16
CA ARG A 64 11.47 4.55 0.21
C ARG A 64 12.62 5.18 0.97
N GLU A 65 12.98 6.43 0.66
CA GLU A 65 14.07 7.16 1.32
C GLU A 65 13.79 7.42 2.80
N GLY A 66 12.53 7.62 3.17
CA GLY A 66 12.11 7.86 4.55
C GLY A 66 11.68 6.63 5.34
N GLU A 67 11.75 5.42 4.75
CA GLU A 67 11.30 4.16 5.35
C GLU A 67 9.86 4.20 5.90
N TYR A 68 8.95 4.82 5.15
CA TYR A 68 7.52 4.86 5.45
C TYR A 68 6.68 4.55 4.21
N VAL A 69 5.37 4.43 4.38
CA VAL A 69 4.39 4.38 3.29
C VAL A 69 3.31 5.42 3.54
N VAL A 70 2.65 5.85 2.46
CA VAL A 70 1.37 6.56 2.61
C VAL A 70 0.26 5.53 2.64
N TRP A 71 -0.40 5.40 3.80
CA TRP A 71 -1.60 4.61 3.98
C TRP A 71 -2.82 5.48 3.74
N ARG A 72 -3.58 5.17 2.70
CA ARG A 72 -4.85 5.82 2.39
C ARG A 72 -6.00 4.90 2.79
N ASP A 73 -6.77 5.32 3.79
CA ASP A 73 -8.01 4.65 4.15
C ASP A 73 -9.07 4.94 3.07
N LEU A 74 -9.66 3.89 2.48
CA LEU A 74 -10.55 4.06 1.33
C LEU A 74 -11.98 4.42 1.72
N ALA A 75 -12.38 4.14 2.97
CA ALA A 75 -13.71 4.49 3.47
C ALA A 75 -13.80 5.99 3.82
N THR A 76 -12.80 6.49 4.55
CA THR A 76 -12.73 7.87 5.04
C THR A 76 -11.97 8.80 4.11
N ARG A 77 -11.19 8.25 3.16
CA ARG A 77 -10.32 8.99 2.23
C ARG A 77 -9.23 9.80 2.93
N THR A 78 -8.89 9.44 4.16
CA THR A 78 -7.80 10.05 4.91
C THR A 78 -6.48 9.37 4.59
N GLU A 79 -5.39 10.12 4.72
CA GLU A 79 -4.03 9.63 4.50
C GLU A 79 -3.22 9.79 5.79
N ARG A 80 -2.39 8.79 6.08
CA ARG A 80 -1.41 8.84 7.16
C ARG A 80 -0.11 8.22 6.69
N ARG A 81 1.01 8.70 7.23
CA ARG A 81 2.31 8.04 7.08
C ARG A 81 2.40 6.91 8.10
N ILE A 82 2.85 5.75 7.66
CA ILE A 82 3.12 4.59 8.51
C ILE A 82 4.54 4.15 8.22
N THR A 83 5.37 4.06 9.25
CA THR A 83 6.75 3.58 9.15
C THR A 83 6.80 2.08 8.85
N LEU A 84 7.90 1.60 8.28
CA LEU A 84 8.08 0.16 8.09
C LEU A 84 8.09 -0.63 9.41
N ALA A 85 8.58 -0.02 10.49
CA ALA A 85 8.56 -0.62 11.82
C ALA A 85 7.11 -0.87 12.28
N GLU A 86 6.24 0.14 12.20
CA GLU A 86 4.82 0.01 12.54
C GLU A 86 4.10 -1.04 11.65
N LEU A 87 4.45 -1.13 10.36
CA LEU A 87 3.87 -2.14 9.46
C LEU A 87 4.21 -3.58 9.87
N GLY A 88 5.42 -3.80 10.39
CA GLY A 88 5.92 -5.12 10.78
C GLY A 88 5.39 -5.59 12.14
N GLU A 89 5.00 -4.67 13.02
CA GLU A 89 4.48 -4.96 14.37
C GLU A 89 2.97 -5.24 14.40
N GLY A 90 2.26 -4.95 13.31
CA GLY A 90 0.81 -5.13 13.20
C GLY A 90 0.06 -3.80 13.26
N LEU A 91 -0.78 -3.55 12.25
CA LEU A 91 -1.66 -2.38 12.15
C LEU A 91 -3.08 -2.66 12.64
#